data_AF-A0A432KA46-F1
#
_entry.id   AF-A0A432KA46-F1
#
_cell.length_a   1.000
_cell.length_b   1.000
_cell.length_c   1.000
_cell.angle_alpha   90.00
_cell.angle_beta   90.00
_cell.angle_gamma   90.00
#
_symmetry.space_group_name_H-M   'P 1'
#
loop_
_entity.id
_entity.type
_entity.pdbx_description
1 polymer ?
#
loop_
_entity_poly.entity_id
_entity_poly.type
_entity_poly.pdbx_seq_one_letter_code
_entity_poly.pdbx_strand_id
1 'polypeptide(L)'
;MIRSDLHVVLVDPHRPGDETSYHPGEANLRMADLVIINKVDSATPGQLAQVQAGVESVAKANVPVILADSVLTVADPDQVKGKRILVVGDGPTLTHGGMAYGAGTIAARQLGAAEIVSGRQFAVGSISDAYDTYPHMESEVPALGYSPEQLADLEATLNATEAELVLFATPVDLDQLVSVNKPLVAVAYELEERGGELAEILGDFDYYKLSGG
;
A
#
# COMPACT_ATOMS: atom_id res chain seq x y z
N MET A 1 5.92 31.95 -2.87
CA MET A 1 6.66 30.73 -3.25
C MET A 1 6.62 29.84 -2.03
N ILE A 2 6.08 28.62 -2.12
CA ILE A 2 6.04 27.69 -0.99
C ILE A 2 7.37 26.95 -0.96
N ARG A 3 8.06 26.98 0.19
CA ARG A 3 9.29 26.22 0.44
C ARG A 3 9.00 25.28 1.60
N SER A 4 9.30 24.00 1.43
CA SER A 4 9.22 23.04 2.52
C SER A 4 10.23 23.39 3.59
N ASP A 5 9.78 23.37 4.84
CA ASP A 5 10.64 23.50 6.02
C ASP A 5 11.43 22.19 6.24
N LEU A 6 10.77 21.04 6.03
CA LEU A 6 11.35 19.70 6.07
C LEU A 6 10.77 18.88 4.91
N HIS A 7 11.62 18.23 4.11
CA HIS A 7 11.20 17.35 3.02
C HIS A 7 11.43 15.87 3.37
N VAL A 8 10.38 15.18 3.80
CA VAL A 8 10.41 13.74 4.09
C VAL A 8 10.03 12.96 2.85
N VAL A 9 10.86 11.98 2.45
CA VAL A 9 10.62 11.15 1.27
C VAL A 9 10.47 9.69 1.67
N LEU A 10 9.36 9.08 1.26
CA LEU A 10 9.08 7.67 1.45
C LEU A 10 9.59 6.86 0.26
N VAL A 11 10.25 5.74 0.53
CA VAL A 11 10.75 4.82 -0.48
C VAL A 11 10.23 3.40 -0.21
N ASP A 12 9.86 2.70 -1.27
CA ASP A 12 9.24 1.36 -1.22
C ASP A 12 10.19 0.29 -1.80
N PRO A 13 10.77 -0.60 -0.99
CA PRO A 13 11.66 -1.66 -1.43
C PRO A 13 10.99 -2.72 -2.30
N HIS A 14 9.66 -2.77 -2.38
CA HIS A 14 8.97 -3.67 -3.33
C HIS A 14 9.09 -3.21 -4.78
N ARG A 15 9.49 -1.96 -5.02
CA ARG A 15 9.64 -1.36 -6.35
C ARG A 15 11.04 -0.76 -6.53
N PRO A 16 12.09 -1.60 -6.47
CA PRO A 16 13.45 -1.09 -6.56
C PRO A 16 13.70 -0.44 -7.93
N GLY A 17 14.20 0.78 -7.91
CA GLY A 17 14.42 1.61 -9.09
C GLY A 17 13.37 2.70 -9.27
N ASP A 18 12.19 2.63 -8.65
CA ASP A 18 11.18 3.70 -8.72
C ASP A 18 11.70 4.98 -8.07
N GLU A 19 12.54 4.85 -7.05
CA GLU A 19 13.16 5.97 -6.35
C GLU A 19 14.10 6.80 -7.25
N THR A 20 14.58 6.24 -8.35
CA THR A 20 15.50 6.91 -9.28
C THR A 20 14.96 7.07 -10.71
N SER A 21 14.02 6.23 -11.14
CA SER A 21 13.57 6.16 -12.53
C SER A 21 12.11 6.56 -12.75
N TYR A 22 11.29 6.53 -11.70
CA TYR A 22 9.87 6.88 -11.78
C TYR A 22 9.66 8.33 -11.35
N HIS A 23 9.24 9.21 -12.27
CA HIS A 23 9.03 10.62 -11.92
C HIS A 23 7.78 10.80 -11.03
N PRO A 24 7.83 11.60 -9.94
CA PRO A 24 8.91 12.51 -9.50
C PRO A 24 9.88 11.93 -8.43
N GLY A 25 10.04 10.62 -8.32
CA GLY A 25 10.87 9.93 -7.32
C GLY A 25 12.29 10.48 -7.18
N GLU A 26 13.07 10.54 -8.26
CA GLU A 26 14.44 11.07 -8.21
C GLU A 26 14.48 12.52 -7.74
N ALA A 27 13.56 13.34 -8.24
CA ALA A 27 13.48 14.75 -7.86
C ALA A 27 13.16 14.92 -6.37
N ASN A 28 12.23 14.11 -5.85
CA ASN A 28 11.93 14.08 -4.42
C ASN A 28 13.14 13.64 -3.61
N LEU A 29 13.81 12.53 -3.98
CA LEU A 29 15.00 12.04 -3.27
C LEU A 29 16.14 13.06 -3.22
N ARG A 30 16.41 13.78 -4.33
CA ARG A 30 17.43 14.84 -4.36
C ARG A 30 17.12 15.99 -3.39
N MET A 31 15.83 16.23 -3.16
CA MET A 31 15.35 17.30 -2.27
C MET A 31 15.20 16.86 -0.82
N ALA A 32 15.25 15.55 -0.54
CA ALA A 32 15.01 14.98 0.77
C ALA A 32 15.91 15.58 1.86
N ASP A 33 15.31 15.85 3.01
CA ASP A 33 15.99 16.15 4.27
C ASP A 33 15.94 14.94 5.21
N LEU A 34 15.03 13.99 4.95
CA LEU A 34 14.89 12.71 5.62
C LEU A 34 14.33 11.70 4.63
N VAL A 35 14.87 10.48 4.63
CA VAL A 35 14.34 9.34 3.85
C VAL A 35 13.80 8.28 4.80
N ILE A 36 12.61 7.77 4.50
CA ILE A 36 12.03 6.60 5.18
C ILE A 36 11.90 5.48 4.17
N ILE A 37 12.59 4.37 4.39
CA ILE A 37 12.39 3.13 3.62
C ILE A 37 11.37 2.29 4.38
N ASN A 38 10.15 2.21 3.86
CA ASN A 38 9.02 1.51 4.51
C ASN A 38 8.84 0.08 3.98
N LYS A 39 8.00 -0.75 4.63
CA LYS A 39 7.70 -2.14 4.24
C LYS A 39 8.91 -3.08 4.30
N VAL A 40 9.88 -2.78 5.17
CA VAL A 40 11.11 -3.58 5.27
C VAL A 40 10.82 -4.99 5.78
N ASP A 41 9.77 -5.16 6.59
CA ASP A 41 9.26 -6.43 7.12
C ASP A 41 8.87 -7.45 6.04
N SER A 42 8.46 -6.98 4.87
CA SER A 42 7.96 -7.82 3.77
C SER A 42 8.87 -7.85 2.55
N ALA A 43 9.94 -7.05 2.54
CA ALA A 43 10.90 -6.98 1.45
C ALA A 43 12.00 -8.04 1.57
N THR A 44 12.51 -8.50 0.44
CA THR A 44 13.71 -9.35 0.42
C THR A 44 14.97 -8.52 0.74
N PRO A 45 16.04 -9.14 1.28
CA PRO A 45 17.31 -8.45 1.50
C PRO A 45 17.90 -7.81 0.23
N GLY A 46 17.69 -8.44 -0.94
CA GLY A 46 18.16 -7.91 -2.22
C GLY A 46 17.42 -6.65 -2.65
N GLN A 47 16.08 -6.65 -2.51
CA GLN A 47 15.23 -5.48 -2.75
C GLN A 47 15.64 -4.30 -1.86
N LEU A 48 15.81 -4.55 -0.56
CA LEU A 48 16.23 -3.53 0.39
C LEU A 48 17.61 -2.95 0.03
N ALA A 49 18.59 -3.82 -0.25
CA ALA A 49 19.94 -3.39 -0.59
C ALA A 49 19.97 -2.54 -1.89
N GLN A 50 19.17 -2.91 -2.89
CA GLN A 50 19.09 -2.17 -4.14
C GLN A 50 18.53 -0.75 -3.93
N VAL A 51 17.45 -0.62 -3.15
CA VAL A 51 16.88 0.69 -2.82
C VAL A 51 17.83 1.53 -1.98
N GLN A 52 18.52 0.94 -1.00
CA GLN A 52 19.51 1.65 -0.20
C GLN A 52 20.64 2.22 -1.07
N ALA A 53 21.14 1.43 -2.03
CA ALA A 53 22.13 1.90 -3.01
C ALA A 53 21.57 3.02 -3.92
N GLY A 54 20.31 2.92 -4.33
CA GLY A 54 19.61 3.95 -5.11
C GLY A 54 19.53 5.28 -4.34
N VAL A 55 19.06 5.22 -3.09
CA VAL A 55 19.00 6.38 -2.18
C VAL A 55 20.38 7.01 -2.00
N GLU A 56 21.40 6.22 -1.67
CA GLU A 56 22.78 6.69 -1.47
C GLU A 56 23.35 7.37 -2.73
N SER A 57 22.98 6.89 -3.92
CA SER A 57 23.49 7.43 -5.19
C SER A 57 22.90 8.79 -5.60
N VAL A 58 21.70 9.13 -5.12
CA VAL A 58 20.93 10.30 -5.59
C VAL A 58 20.69 11.34 -4.51
N ALA A 59 20.44 10.91 -3.27
CA ALA A 59 20.07 11.81 -2.19
C ALA A 59 21.27 12.66 -1.71
N LYS A 60 20.99 13.68 -0.88
CA LYS A 60 22.04 14.52 -0.28
C LYS A 60 22.98 13.67 0.57
N ALA A 61 24.26 14.01 0.57
CA ALA A 61 25.24 13.35 1.44
C ALA A 61 24.82 13.46 2.91
N ASN A 62 24.90 12.35 3.65
CA ASN A 62 24.51 12.24 5.05
C ASN A 62 23.02 12.52 5.34
N VAL A 63 22.12 12.38 4.36
CA VAL A 63 20.68 12.41 4.65
C VAL A 63 20.33 11.28 5.64
N PRO A 64 19.61 11.55 6.73
CA PRO A 64 19.12 10.49 7.62
C PRO A 64 18.22 9.52 6.87
N VAL A 65 18.38 8.22 7.15
CA VAL A 65 17.58 7.14 6.56
C VAL A 65 16.99 6.29 7.67
N ILE A 66 15.67 6.28 7.79
CA ILE A 66 14.93 5.45 8.74
C ILE A 66 14.41 4.21 8.03
N LEU A 67 14.60 3.05 8.66
CA LEU A 67 13.93 1.82 8.24
C LEU A 67 12.63 1.65 9.03
N ALA A 68 11.54 1.41 8.30
CA ALA A 68 10.22 1.21 8.88
C ALA A 68 9.53 -0.01 8.27
N ASP A 69 8.68 -0.61 9.09
CA ASP A 69 7.80 -1.71 8.75
C ASP A 69 6.39 -1.17 8.49
N SER A 70 5.64 -1.86 7.63
CA SER A 70 4.24 -1.54 7.35
C SER A 70 3.37 -2.60 8.01
N VAL A 71 3.13 -2.45 9.31
CA VAL A 71 2.46 -3.46 10.13
C VAL A 71 1.00 -3.56 9.77
N LEU A 72 0.59 -4.75 9.34
CA LEU A 72 -0.78 -5.05 8.97
C LEU A 72 -1.59 -5.48 10.19
N THR A 73 -2.75 -4.85 10.40
CA THR A 73 -3.71 -5.24 11.42
C THR A 73 -5.02 -5.64 10.75
N VAL A 74 -5.55 -6.81 11.11
CA VAL A 74 -6.81 -7.33 10.58
C VAL A 74 -7.84 -7.27 11.70
N ALA A 75 -9.03 -6.71 11.42
CA ALA A 75 -10.05 -6.49 12.46
C ALA A 75 -10.50 -7.79 13.16
N ASP A 76 -10.71 -8.86 12.38
CA ASP A 76 -11.09 -10.19 12.87
C ASP A 76 -10.21 -11.30 12.23
N PRO A 77 -8.97 -11.47 12.69
CA PRO A 77 -7.98 -12.33 12.02
C PRO A 77 -8.39 -13.82 12.00
N ASP A 78 -9.12 -14.27 13.01
CA ASP A 78 -9.61 -15.66 13.11
C ASP A 78 -10.59 -16.04 12.00
N GLN A 79 -11.25 -15.05 11.37
CA GLN A 79 -12.14 -15.31 10.24
C GLN A 79 -11.38 -15.69 8.97
N VAL A 80 -10.10 -15.35 8.83
CA VAL A 80 -9.36 -15.52 7.57
C VAL A 80 -8.82 -16.93 7.40
N LYS A 81 -8.39 -17.56 8.51
CA LYS A 81 -7.66 -18.84 8.48
C LYS A 81 -8.49 -19.97 7.87
N GLY A 82 -7.92 -20.63 6.86
CA GLY A 82 -8.51 -21.81 6.23
C GLY A 82 -9.73 -21.51 5.35
N LYS A 83 -10.06 -20.24 5.09
CA LYS A 83 -11.18 -19.84 4.23
C LYS A 83 -10.74 -19.49 2.82
N ARG A 84 -11.70 -19.54 1.89
CA ARG A 84 -11.58 -18.97 0.54
C ARG A 84 -11.90 -17.47 0.61
N ILE A 85 -10.91 -16.62 0.35
CA ILE A 85 -10.99 -15.17 0.55
C ILE A 85 -10.98 -14.45 -0.79
N LEU A 86 -11.88 -13.48 -0.96
CA LEU A 86 -11.75 -12.47 -2.02
C LEU A 86 -11.06 -11.24 -1.42
N VAL A 87 -10.09 -10.68 -2.13
CA VAL A 87 -9.37 -9.49 -1.66
C VAL A 87 -9.78 -8.28 -2.49
N VAL A 88 -10.11 -7.18 -1.82
CA VAL A 88 -10.28 -5.85 -2.43
C VAL A 88 -9.07 -5.00 -2.06
N GLY A 89 -8.33 -4.55 -3.07
CA GLY A 89 -7.11 -3.77 -2.89
C GLY A 89 -7.28 -2.30 -3.23
N ASP A 90 -6.32 -1.51 -2.76
CA ASP A 90 -6.19 -0.10 -3.11
C ASP A 90 -6.03 0.10 -4.62
N GLY A 91 -6.97 0.83 -5.23
CA GLY A 91 -7.04 1.02 -6.67
C GLY A 91 -5.75 1.60 -7.27
N PRO A 92 -5.24 2.76 -6.79
CA PRO A 92 -3.98 3.33 -7.27
C PRO A 92 -2.80 2.35 -7.20
N THR A 93 -2.67 1.59 -6.11
CA THR A 93 -1.63 0.56 -5.97
C THR A 93 -1.71 -0.51 -7.08
N LEU A 94 -2.91 -1.05 -7.31
CA LEU A 94 -3.14 -2.15 -8.26
C LEU A 94 -3.19 -1.70 -9.73
N THR A 95 -3.46 -0.43 -10.00
CA THR A 95 -3.66 0.07 -11.37
C THR A 95 -2.42 0.79 -11.88
N HIS A 96 -2.36 2.11 -11.73
CA HIS A 96 -1.25 2.93 -12.20
C HIS A 96 0.04 2.74 -11.37
N GLY A 97 -0.08 2.23 -10.15
CA GLY A 97 1.03 1.89 -9.26
C GLY A 97 1.77 0.61 -9.65
N GLY A 98 1.23 -0.19 -10.57
CA GLY A 98 1.92 -1.32 -11.20
C GLY A 98 2.05 -2.58 -10.34
N MET A 99 1.43 -2.62 -9.15
CA MET A 99 1.54 -3.77 -8.25
C MET A 99 0.52 -4.86 -8.61
N ALA A 100 0.97 -6.11 -8.69
CA ALA A 100 0.09 -7.25 -8.96
C ALA A 100 -0.85 -7.61 -7.80
N TYR A 101 -0.43 -7.28 -6.57
CA TYR A 101 -1.15 -7.51 -5.31
C TYR A 101 -0.78 -6.43 -4.27
N GLY A 102 -1.63 -6.26 -3.27
CA GLY A 102 -1.49 -5.27 -2.20
C GLY A 102 -1.45 -5.87 -0.80
N ALA A 103 -1.70 -5.01 0.20
CA ALA A 103 -1.67 -5.37 1.62
C ALA A 103 -2.69 -6.46 1.99
N GLY A 104 -3.84 -6.50 1.31
CA GLY A 104 -4.87 -7.50 1.55
C GLY A 104 -4.39 -8.92 1.24
N THR A 105 -3.71 -9.14 0.10
CA THR A 105 -3.12 -10.44 -0.23
C THR A 105 -2.03 -10.85 0.76
N ILE A 106 -1.19 -9.90 1.20
CA ILE A 106 -0.14 -10.16 2.18
C ILE A 106 -0.77 -10.63 3.51
N ALA A 107 -1.77 -9.91 4.00
CA ALA A 107 -2.49 -10.26 5.23
C ALA A 107 -3.20 -11.62 5.12
N ALA A 108 -3.89 -11.89 4.01
CA ALA A 108 -4.58 -13.16 3.77
C ALA A 108 -3.60 -14.35 3.81
N ARG A 109 -2.40 -14.20 3.21
CA ARG A 109 -1.35 -15.23 3.23
C ARG A 109 -0.77 -15.43 4.64
N GLN A 110 -0.45 -14.34 5.35
CA GLN A 110 0.10 -14.40 6.71
C GLN A 110 -0.85 -15.08 7.70
N LEU A 111 -2.16 -14.86 7.56
CA LEU A 111 -3.20 -15.47 8.41
C LEU A 111 -3.59 -16.89 7.98
N GLY A 112 -3.03 -17.40 6.88
CA GLY A 112 -3.24 -18.77 6.42
C GLY A 112 -4.62 -18.99 5.80
N ALA A 113 -5.09 -18.07 4.97
CA ALA A 113 -6.22 -18.32 4.06
C ALA A 113 -5.99 -19.61 3.26
N ALA A 114 -7.05 -20.39 3.02
CA ALA A 114 -6.95 -21.62 2.23
C ALA A 114 -6.73 -21.31 0.74
N GLU A 115 -7.37 -20.25 0.25
CA GLU A 115 -7.32 -19.81 -1.14
C GLU A 115 -7.60 -18.31 -1.22
N ILE A 116 -6.89 -17.60 -2.11
CA ILE A 116 -7.29 -16.25 -2.54
C ILE A 116 -8.03 -16.42 -3.87
N VAL A 117 -9.34 -16.23 -3.85
CA VAL A 117 -10.22 -16.38 -5.01
C VAL A 117 -10.06 -15.17 -5.91
N SER A 118 -9.79 -15.39 -7.19
CA SER A 118 -9.69 -14.31 -8.17
C SER A 118 -11.06 -13.69 -8.43
N GLY A 119 -11.15 -12.36 -8.29
CA GLY A 119 -12.36 -11.60 -8.65
C GLY A 119 -12.56 -11.45 -10.16
N ARG A 120 -11.54 -11.74 -10.98
CA ARG A 120 -11.54 -11.46 -12.43
C ARG A 120 -12.69 -12.15 -13.17
N GLN A 121 -13.02 -13.39 -12.81
CA GLN A 121 -14.09 -14.14 -13.49
C GLN A 121 -15.51 -13.66 -13.14
N PHE A 122 -15.65 -12.85 -12.09
CA PHE A 122 -16.91 -12.32 -11.59
C PHE A 122 -17.05 -10.82 -11.84
N ALA A 123 -15.99 -10.18 -12.35
CA ALA A 123 -15.92 -8.75 -12.56
C ALA A 123 -16.96 -8.28 -13.59
N VAL A 124 -17.63 -7.18 -13.27
CA VAL A 124 -18.59 -6.52 -14.16
C VAL A 124 -18.28 -5.04 -14.29
N GLY A 125 -18.77 -4.43 -15.37
CA GLY A 125 -18.65 -2.99 -15.63
C GLY A 125 -17.23 -2.48 -15.47
N SER A 126 -17.08 -1.40 -14.71
CA SER A 126 -15.80 -0.72 -14.46
C SER A 126 -14.71 -1.64 -13.88
N ILE A 127 -15.08 -2.66 -13.10
CA ILE A 127 -14.12 -3.61 -12.53
C ILE A 127 -13.55 -4.53 -13.63
N SER A 128 -14.41 -5.00 -14.55
CA SER A 128 -13.96 -5.79 -15.70
C SER A 128 -13.04 -4.96 -16.60
N ASP A 129 -13.42 -3.72 -16.88
CA ASP A 129 -12.63 -2.81 -17.71
C ASP A 129 -11.24 -2.54 -17.10
N ALA A 130 -11.14 -2.44 -15.78
CA ALA A 130 -9.85 -2.30 -15.10
C ALA A 130 -8.98 -3.55 -15.24
N TYR A 131 -9.54 -4.74 -15.09
CA TYR A 131 -8.80 -5.98 -15.29
C TYR A 131 -8.26 -6.12 -16.73
N ASP A 132 -8.97 -5.59 -17.73
CA ASP A 132 -8.51 -5.55 -19.12
C ASP A 132 -7.45 -4.47 -19.36
N THR A 133 -7.61 -3.31 -18.73
CA THR A 133 -6.67 -2.17 -18.84
C THR A 133 -5.35 -2.45 -18.11
N TYR A 134 -5.39 -3.17 -16.98
CA TYR A 134 -4.26 -3.47 -16.11
C TYR A 134 -4.03 -4.99 -16.03
N PRO A 135 -3.46 -5.62 -17.08
CA PRO A 135 -3.31 -7.06 -17.15
C PRO A 135 -2.31 -7.66 -16.14
N HIS A 136 -1.52 -6.81 -15.49
CA HIS A 136 -0.57 -7.22 -14.44
C HIS A 136 -1.25 -7.54 -13.11
N MET A 137 -2.49 -7.07 -12.90
CA MET A 137 -3.26 -7.40 -11.71
C MET A 137 -3.58 -8.90 -11.69
N GLU A 138 -3.31 -9.55 -10.55
CA GLU A 138 -3.56 -10.98 -10.36
C GLU A 138 -5.01 -11.24 -9.93
N SER A 139 -5.25 -11.38 -8.63
CA SER A 139 -6.52 -11.91 -8.08
C SER A 139 -7.37 -10.86 -7.37
N GLU A 140 -6.79 -9.73 -6.99
CA GLU A 140 -7.46 -8.68 -6.22
C GLU A 140 -8.41 -7.84 -7.07
N VAL A 141 -9.59 -7.54 -6.51
CA VAL A 141 -10.53 -6.57 -7.07
C VAL A 141 -10.04 -5.15 -6.72
N PRO A 142 -9.86 -4.25 -7.70
CA PRO A 142 -9.41 -2.89 -7.43
C PRO A 142 -10.56 -1.99 -6.96
N ALA A 143 -10.33 -1.17 -5.94
CA ALA A 143 -11.23 -0.07 -5.60
C ALA A 143 -11.00 1.13 -6.53
N LEU A 144 -11.73 1.20 -7.66
CA LEU A 144 -11.54 2.19 -8.73
C LEU A 144 -12.17 3.56 -8.50
N GLY A 145 -13.03 3.67 -7.48
CA GLY A 145 -13.79 4.86 -7.18
C GLY A 145 -15.11 4.51 -6.50
N TYR A 146 -15.81 5.55 -6.04
CA TYR A 146 -16.99 5.41 -5.20
C TYR A 146 -18.22 6.14 -5.79
N SER A 147 -18.27 6.27 -7.11
CA SER A 147 -19.51 6.71 -7.77
C SER A 147 -20.60 5.64 -7.57
N PRO A 148 -21.89 6.00 -7.63
CA PRO A 148 -22.97 5.02 -7.46
C PRO A 148 -22.89 3.84 -8.43
N GLU A 149 -22.44 4.07 -9.66
CA GLU A 149 -22.25 3.03 -10.68
C GLU A 149 -21.07 2.11 -10.33
N GLN A 150 -19.93 2.68 -9.93
CA GLN A 150 -18.75 1.90 -9.54
C GLN A 150 -19.00 1.09 -8.26
N LEU A 151 -19.77 1.63 -7.30
CA LEU A 151 -20.19 0.91 -6.10
C LEU A 151 -21.11 -0.26 -6.46
N ALA A 152 -22.05 -0.06 -7.39
CA ALA A 152 -22.93 -1.14 -7.85
C ALA A 152 -22.15 -2.24 -8.59
N ASP A 153 -21.18 -1.89 -9.43
CA ASP A 153 -20.28 -2.84 -10.09
C ASP A 153 -19.44 -3.63 -9.08
N LEU A 154 -18.91 -2.93 -8.06
CA LEU A 154 -18.17 -3.55 -6.96
C LEU A 154 -19.07 -4.53 -6.20
N GLU A 155 -20.24 -4.10 -5.73
CA GLU A 155 -21.22 -4.96 -5.05
C GLU A 155 -21.56 -6.20 -5.88
N ALA A 156 -21.88 -6.04 -7.16
CA ALA A 156 -22.22 -7.15 -8.05
C ALA A 156 -21.06 -8.14 -8.18
N THR A 157 -19.83 -7.63 -8.35
CA THR A 157 -18.61 -8.44 -8.43
C THR A 157 -18.38 -9.22 -7.13
N LEU A 158 -18.41 -8.54 -5.98
CA LEU A 158 -18.19 -9.16 -4.66
C LEU A 158 -19.27 -10.21 -4.35
N ASN A 159 -20.53 -9.92 -4.68
CA ASN A 159 -21.66 -10.81 -4.41
C ASN A 159 -21.67 -12.05 -5.31
N ALA A 160 -21.22 -11.94 -6.56
CA ALA A 160 -21.14 -13.06 -7.51
C ALA A 160 -20.00 -14.03 -7.22
N THR A 161 -18.96 -13.57 -6.50
CA THR A 161 -17.78 -14.40 -6.18
C THR A 161 -18.16 -15.53 -5.21
N GLU A 162 -17.56 -16.72 -5.35
CA GLU A 162 -17.73 -17.88 -4.46
C GLU A 162 -16.89 -17.82 -3.15
N ALA A 163 -16.32 -16.67 -2.81
CA ALA A 163 -15.56 -16.50 -1.59
C ALA A 163 -16.46 -16.57 -0.34
N GLU A 164 -15.90 -17.01 0.77
CA GLU A 164 -16.60 -17.05 2.06
C GLU A 164 -16.52 -15.73 2.83
N LEU A 165 -15.50 -14.92 2.54
CA LEU A 165 -15.18 -13.66 3.20
C LEU A 165 -14.56 -12.71 2.18
N VAL A 166 -14.86 -11.42 2.31
CA VAL A 166 -14.18 -10.35 1.57
C VAL A 166 -13.24 -9.63 2.53
N LEU A 167 -11.95 -9.65 2.22
CA LEU A 167 -10.91 -8.94 2.95
C LEU A 167 -10.56 -7.67 2.15
N PHE A 168 -10.63 -6.49 2.76
CA PHE A 168 -10.35 -5.25 2.04
C PHE A 168 -9.23 -4.44 2.70
N ALA A 169 -8.33 -3.92 1.85
CA ALA A 169 -7.19 -3.11 2.25
C ALA A 169 -7.22 -1.78 1.49
N THR A 170 -8.26 -0.99 1.73
CA THR A 170 -8.52 0.29 1.07
C THR A 170 -8.40 1.46 2.05
N PRO A 171 -8.07 2.68 1.59
CA PRO A 171 -8.03 3.87 2.47
C PRO A 171 -9.39 4.25 3.05
N VAL A 172 -10.47 3.85 2.39
CA VAL A 172 -11.85 4.09 2.82
C VAL A 172 -12.45 2.80 3.34
N ASP A 173 -13.28 2.91 4.37
CA ASP A 173 -14.03 1.79 4.93
C ASP A 173 -15.14 1.34 3.95
N LEU A 174 -14.93 0.21 3.28
CA LEU A 174 -15.89 -0.31 2.30
C LEU A 174 -17.20 -0.76 2.95
N ASP A 175 -17.18 -1.18 4.21
CA ASP A 175 -18.37 -1.65 4.93
C ASP A 175 -19.43 -0.54 5.08
N GLN A 176 -19.00 0.73 4.99
CA GLN A 176 -19.89 1.90 5.00
C GLN A 176 -20.41 2.29 3.62
N LEU A 177 -19.86 1.72 2.54
CA LEU A 177 -20.13 2.14 1.16
C LEU A 177 -20.87 1.10 0.34
N VAL A 178 -20.72 -0.19 0.66
CA VAL A 178 -21.32 -1.29 -0.10
C VAL A 178 -22.14 -2.21 0.77
N SER A 179 -23.19 -2.79 0.19
CA SER A 179 -24.00 -3.84 0.80
C SER A 179 -23.73 -5.18 0.14
N VAL A 180 -22.91 -6.00 0.82
CA VAL A 180 -22.50 -7.31 0.32
C VAL A 180 -23.06 -8.46 1.16
N ASN A 181 -23.28 -9.60 0.50
CA ASN A 181 -23.85 -10.80 1.09
C ASN A 181 -22.82 -11.71 1.79
N LYS A 182 -21.62 -11.18 2.05
CA LYS A 182 -20.50 -11.87 2.68
C LYS A 182 -19.95 -10.99 3.81
N PRO A 183 -19.33 -11.57 4.85
CA PRO A 183 -18.66 -10.75 5.84
C PRO A 183 -17.54 -9.95 5.19
N LEU A 184 -17.39 -8.70 5.64
CA LEU A 184 -16.32 -7.78 5.25
C LEU A 184 -15.36 -7.66 6.42
N VAL A 185 -14.07 -7.82 6.15
CA VAL A 185 -13.02 -7.66 7.16
C VAL A 185 -11.98 -6.66 6.65
N ALA A 186 -11.73 -5.63 7.46
CA ALA A 186 -10.77 -4.58 7.14
C ALA A 186 -9.33 -5.04 7.46
N VAL A 187 -8.41 -4.65 6.58
CA VAL A 187 -6.96 -4.68 6.81
C VAL A 187 -6.50 -3.22 6.91
N ALA A 188 -6.10 -2.84 8.11
CA ALA A 188 -5.38 -1.60 8.36
C ALA A 188 -3.87 -1.82 8.21
N TYR A 189 -3.15 -0.75 7.94
CA TYR A 189 -1.69 -0.74 7.95
C TYR A 189 -1.19 0.50 8.67
N GLU A 190 -0.17 0.33 9.48
CA GLU A 190 0.49 1.41 10.20
C GLU A 190 2.00 1.36 9.96
N LEU A 191 2.63 2.54 9.96
CA LEU A 191 4.08 2.65 9.85
C LEU A 191 4.69 2.45 11.24
N GLU A 192 5.58 1.48 11.38
CA GLU A 192 6.34 1.24 12.62
C GLU A 192 7.83 1.37 12.34
N GLU A 193 8.50 2.31 13.01
CA GLU A 193 9.94 2.52 12.83
C GLU A 193 10.75 1.47 13.58
N ARG A 194 11.83 0.98 12.96
CA ARG A 194 12.74 0.04 13.63
C ARG A 194 13.68 0.69 14.65
N GLY A 195 13.96 1.99 14.47
CA GLY A 195 14.90 2.76 15.30
C GLY A 195 14.25 3.80 16.22
N GLY A 196 13.02 4.23 15.94
CA GLY A 196 12.29 5.24 16.73
C GLY A 196 12.86 6.67 16.62
N GLU A 197 13.67 6.94 15.60
CA GLU A 197 14.43 8.19 15.47
C GLU A 197 13.61 9.33 14.82
N LEU A 198 12.46 9.05 14.19
CA LEU A 198 11.67 10.08 13.52
C LEU A 198 11.19 11.14 14.51
N ALA A 199 10.69 10.73 15.67
CA ALA A 199 10.21 11.66 16.69
C ALA A 199 11.33 12.58 17.19
N GLU A 200 12.55 12.05 17.33
CA GLU A 200 13.73 12.83 17.72
C GLU A 200 14.12 13.83 16.62
N ILE A 201 14.20 13.38 15.37
CA ILE A 201 14.51 14.23 14.21
C ILE A 201 13.48 15.35 14.06
N LEU A 202 12.19 15.04 14.21
CA LEU A 202 11.12 16.04 14.16
C LEU A 202 11.20 17.03 15.32
N GLY A 203 11.52 16.56 16.53
CA GLY A 203 11.70 17.42 17.71
C GLY A 203 12.89 18.39 17.55
N ASP A 204 14.02 17.89 17.07
CA ASP A 204 15.21 18.71 16.80
C ASP A 204 14.96 19.73 15.69
N PHE A 205 14.23 19.32 14.65
CA PHE A 205 13.83 20.21 13.56
C PHE A 205 12.97 21.39 14.07
N ASP A 206 11.95 21.11 14.88
CA ASP A 206 11.09 22.14 15.47
C ASP A 206 11.90 23.10 16.35
N TYR A 207 12.83 22.58 17.14
CA TYR A 207 13.74 23.40 17.94
C TYR A 207 14.63 24.29 17.06
N TYR A 208 15.26 23.73 16.02
CA TYR A 208 16.11 24.48 15.09
C TYR A 208 15.32 25.63 14.43
N LYS A 209 14.11 25.35 13.96
CA LYS A 209 13.21 26.35 13.35
C LYS A 209 12.82 27.46 14.32
N LEU A 210 12.47 27.12 15.57
CA LEU A 210 12.14 28.11 16.61
C LEU A 210 13.35 28.95 17.03
N SER A 211 14.55 28.40 16.96
CA SER A 211 15.81 29.08 17.30
C SER A 211 16.34 30.04 16.22
N GLY A 212 15.66 30.14 15.07
CA GLY A 212 15.94 31.12 14.03
C GLY A 212 17.10 30.76 13.09
N GLY A 213 17.28 29.46 12.83
CA GLY A 213 18.27 28.96 11.88
C GLY A 213 18.13 29.46 10.44
#